data_AF-A0A918PFM3-F1
#
_entry.id   AF-A0A918PFM3-F1
#
_cell.length_a   1.000
_cell.length_b   1.000
_cell.length_c   1.000
_cell.angle_alpha   90.00
_cell.angle_beta   90.00
_cell.angle_gamma   90.00
#
_symmetry.space_group_name_H-M   'P 1'
#
loop_
_entity.id
_entity.type
_entity.pdbx_description
1 polymer ?
#
loop_
_entity_poly.entity_id
_entity_poly.type
_entity_poly.pdbx_seq_one_letter_code
_entity_poly.pdbx_strand_id
1 'polypeptide(L)'
;MPHVLIAQTLPPSPPVITVPPAAKGPADPLSTTPEDLKAFGSLYLRCDGRPNNVTDGESFARFLGAVTLLSLFAPSPEMPDSSERLFGEKGVAVCNELLDNPKQETNGLRRIPLILGRAIHQIEAKNYDTAIADVAKARQEATAIGLVGNPYFDRSMGLSFNIIEAHALLRSGHPAEAQHKALENALRLPFSFYAGLASPTFPEFNRELTSDEEAFYRANGRISRLQGIRFANRLEEAGRFAEAAKWRDSITTVLNAMDTASKDTWTYSVAAISYALAGNWQLADQRAAEAQANMDARIAAGKPETTQAADIERLDLYQVLKQAHEGHLTEARRSFAARSKWIAPSFGAIVATNALLRQGARPDELFGSLAKTPDALWAERRTAALSVMLENDKNNRTLWTFLLPYAKISDYEAASKTVWRVQKSWILAKEPMKDSRFYLETINSGPLTQPEALLLHGALQAKAKGFAGLVILTLPERPSVAYVEFGNPGDADMTADGYLDADTVIAALRPVFPSPEDLAARRKS
;
A
#
# COMPACT_ATOMS: atom_id res chain seq x y z
N MET A 1 15.42 -11.04 18.23
CA MET A 1 14.36 -10.76 17.24
C MET A 1 15.00 -10.00 16.09
N PRO A 2 14.64 -10.23 14.81
CA PRO A 2 15.10 -9.32 13.78
C PRO A 2 14.50 -7.96 14.13
N HIS A 3 15.35 -6.96 14.34
CA HIS A 3 14.90 -5.58 14.48
C HIS A 3 13.91 -5.30 13.36
N VAL A 4 12.66 -4.98 13.70
CA VAL A 4 11.71 -4.45 12.73
C VAL A 4 12.34 -3.14 12.28
N LEU A 5 13.02 -3.18 11.14
CA LEU A 5 13.76 -2.08 10.57
C LEU A 5 12.72 -1.07 10.07
N ILE A 6 12.16 -0.26 10.96
CA ILE A 6 11.39 0.91 10.59
C ILE A 6 12.39 2.02 10.31
N ALA A 7 13.17 1.85 9.25
CA ALA A 7 13.69 3.02 8.60
C ALA A 7 12.46 3.76 8.08
N GLN A 8 12.18 4.95 8.64
CA GLN A 8 11.62 6.03 7.84
C GLN A 8 12.65 6.31 6.75
N THR A 9 12.68 5.42 5.77
CA THR A 9 13.27 5.73 4.50
C THR A 9 12.40 6.88 4.00
N LEU A 10 13.00 8.07 3.88
CA LEU A 10 12.84 8.77 2.60
C LEU A 10 12.81 7.67 1.56
N PRO A 11 11.81 7.60 0.64
CA PRO A 11 11.85 6.61 -0.41
C PRO A 11 13.31 6.54 -0.86
N PRO A 12 14.00 5.39 -0.69
CA PRO A 12 15.42 5.33 -0.95
C PRO A 12 15.59 6.01 -2.29
N SER A 13 16.58 6.90 -2.46
CA SER A 13 16.97 7.33 -3.81
C SER A 13 16.89 6.06 -4.62
N PRO A 14 15.93 5.97 -5.58
CA PRO A 14 15.55 4.69 -6.14
C PRO A 14 16.87 4.05 -6.52
N PRO A 15 17.13 2.78 -6.14
CA PRO A 15 18.37 2.15 -6.52
C PRO A 15 18.63 2.55 -7.96
N VAL A 16 19.85 2.93 -8.30
CA VAL A 16 20.25 3.03 -9.70
C VAL A 16 20.18 1.59 -10.21
N ILE A 17 18.95 1.15 -10.44
CA ILE A 17 18.61 -0.04 -11.15
C ILE A 17 19.08 0.36 -12.54
N THR A 18 20.07 -0.35 -13.02
CA THR A 18 20.32 -0.44 -14.45
C THR A 18 19.03 -0.95 -15.08
N VAL A 19 18.14 -0.01 -15.43
CA VAL A 19 16.88 -0.28 -16.10
C VAL A 19 17.26 -0.81 -17.48
N PRO A 20 16.84 -2.03 -17.84
CA PRO A 20 16.98 -2.48 -19.22
C PRO A 20 16.32 -1.41 -20.11
N PRO A 21 17.02 -0.86 -21.10
CA PRO A 21 16.41 0.09 -22.01
C PRO A 21 15.15 -0.53 -22.64
N ALA A 22 14.14 0.29 -22.95
CA ALA A 22 12.94 -0.15 -23.65
C ALA A 22 13.34 -1.07 -24.82
N ALA A 23 12.72 -2.26 -24.89
CA ALA A 23 13.03 -3.21 -25.95
C ALA A 23 12.81 -2.53 -27.30
N LYS A 24 13.87 -2.47 -28.11
CA LYS A 24 13.75 -2.17 -29.54
C LYS A 24 13.12 -3.39 -30.18
N GLY A 25 11.83 -3.58 -29.98
CA GLY A 25 11.06 -4.62 -30.66
C GLY A 25 11.17 -4.49 -32.18
N PRO A 26 10.51 -5.37 -32.94
CA PRO A 26 10.66 -5.42 -34.39
C PRO A 26 10.34 -4.07 -35.06
N ALA A 27 10.89 -3.89 -36.26
CA ALA A 27 10.64 -2.68 -37.05
C ALA A 27 9.14 -2.49 -37.30
N ASP A 28 8.44 -3.57 -37.62
CA ASP A 28 6.99 -3.68 -37.60
C ASP A 28 6.53 -4.41 -36.31
N PRO A 29 5.82 -3.73 -35.39
CA PRO A 29 5.34 -4.34 -34.14
C PRO A 29 4.39 -5.54 -34.37
N LEU A 30 3.70 -5.57 -35.51
CA LEU A 30 2.73 -6.60 -35.87
C LEU A 30 3.34 -7.78 -36.62
N SER A 31 4.65 -7.77 -36.88
CA SER A 31 5.29 -8.84 -37.64
C SER A 31 5.14 -10.19 -36.94
N THR A 32 4.57 -11.16 -37.67
CA THR A 32 4.42 -12.56 -37.26
C THR A 32 5.30 -13.50 -38.08
N THR A 33 6.41 -13.00 -38.65
CA THR A 33 7.37 -13.87 -39.35
C THR A 33 7.97 -14.88 -38.38
N PRO A 34 8.34 -16.10 -38.83
CA PRO A 34 8.99 -17.08 -37.96
C PRO A 34 10.24 -16.53 -37.25
N GLU A 35 11.00 -15.66 -37.93
CA GLU A 35 12.18 -15.00 -37.41
C GLU A 35 11.82 -14.03 -36.27
N ASP A 36 10.81 -13.18 -36.47
CA ASP A 36 10.38 -12.21 -35.46
C ASP A 36 9.68 -12.89 -34.28
N LEU A 37 8.89 -13.95 -34.52
CA LEU A 37 8.30 -14.75 -33.45
C LEU A 37 9.38 -15.42 -32.59
N LYS A 38 10.47 -15.89 -33.21
CA LYS A 38 11.61 -16.46 -32.48
C LYS A 38 12.40 -15.40 -31.71
N ALA A 39 12.52 -14.20 -32.26
CA ALA A 39 13.34 -13.13 -31.69
C ALA A 39 12.62 -12.32 -30.60
N PHE A 40 11.32 -12.10 -30.74
CA PHE A 40 10.54 -11.15 -29.91
C PHE A 40 9.26 -11.75 -29.33
N GLY A 41 9.08 -13.06 -29.45
CA GLY A 41 7.86 -13.76 -29.01
C GLY A 41 6.60 -13.41 -29.80
N SER A 42 5.47 -13.89 -29.30
CA SER A 42 4.13 -13.72 -29.85
C SER A 42 3.58 -12.31 -29.62
N LEU A 43 2.49 -11.98 -30.32
CA LEU A 43 1.76 -10.75 -30.07
C LEU A 43 1.26 -10.65 -28.61
N TYR A 44 0.96 -11.77 -27.96
CA TYR A 44 0.57 -11.77 -26.55
C TYR A 44 1.72 -11.34 -25.64
N LEU A 45 2.91 -11.93 -25.85
CA LEU A 45 4.12 -11.57 -25.11
C LEU A 45 4.49 -10.10 -25.33
N ARG A 46 4.38 -9.63 -26.57
CA ARG A 46 4.62 -8.23 -26.95
C ARG A 46 3.56 -7.25 -26.43
N CYS A 47 2.35 -7.69 -26.12
CA CYS A 47 1.31 -6.86 -25.51
C CYS A 47 1.49 -6.81 -23.98
N ASP A 48 1.35 -7.93 -23.26
CA ASP A 48 1.36 -7.90 -21.79
C ASP A 48 2.45 -8.75 -21.13
N GLY A 49 3.31 -9.39 -21.92
CA GLY A 49 4.38 -10.24 -21.41
C GLY A 49 3.88 -11.60 -20.92
N ARG A 50 2.64 -11.98 -21.25
CA ARG A 50 2.09 -13.30 -21.00
C ARG A 50 1.84 -14.01 -22.33
N PRO A 51 2.14 -15.32 -22.43
CA PRO A 51 1.83 -16.09 -23.63
C PRO A 51 0.31 -16.28 -23.79
N ASN A 52 -0.12 -16.70 -24.98
CA ASN A 52 -1.54 -16.96 -25.31
C ASN A 52 -2.23 -17.90 -24.29
N ASN A 53 -1.51 -18.93 -23.83
CA ASN A 53 -2.06 -20.03 -23.01
C ASN A 53 -1.83 -19.86 -21.50
N VAL A 54 -1.47 -18.66 -21.02
CA VAL A 54 -1.32 -18.39 -19.58
C VAL A 54 -2.24 -17.26 -19.20
N THR A 55 -3.51 -17.60 -19.02
CA THR A 55 -4.31 -16.88 -18.02
C THR A 55 -4.15 -17.61 -16.68
N ASP A 56 -4.09 -16.88 -15.56
CA ASP A 56 -4.38 -17.49 -14.26
C ASP A 56 -5.79 -18.16 -14.24
N GLY A 57 -6.64 -17.77 -15.20
CA GLY A 57 -7.91 -18.37 -15.60
C GLY A 57 -7.84 -19.67 -16.42
N GLU A 58 -6.71 -20.09 -16.98
CA GLU A 58 -6.62 -21.38 -17.67
C GLU A 58 -6.63 -22.54 -16.66
N SER A 59 -6.32 -22.24 -15.39
CA SER A 59 -6.62 -23.11 -14.25
C SER A 59 -8.14 -23.24 -13.98
N PHE A 60 -8.95 -22.23 -14.35
CA PHE A 60 -10.42 -22.26 -14.23
C PHE A 60 -11.07 -23.11 -15.32
N ALA A 61 -10.59 -23.03 -16.57
CA ALA A 61 -11.06 -23.89 -17.66
C ALA A 61 -10.57 -25.36 -17.55
N ARG A 62 -9.36 -25.60 -17.04
CA ARG A 62 -8.86 -26.96 -16.74
C ARG A 62 -9.62 -27.66 -15.62
N PHE A 63 -10.43 -26.94 -14.83
CA PHE A 63 -11.35 -27.51 -13.85
C PHE A 63 -12.60 -28.14 -14.50
N LEU A 64 -12.88 -27.87 -15.78
CA LEU A 64 -13.98 -28.46 -16.55
C LEU A 64 -13.59 -29.68 -17.41
N GLY A 65 -12.40 -30.26 -17.20
CA GLY A 65 -12.14 -31.66 -17.58
C GLY A 65 -11.88 -31.96 -19.06
N ALA A 66 -11.49 -30.98 -19.87
CA ALA A 66 -11.04 -31.23 -21.25
C ALA A 66 -9.60 -30.75 -21.45
N VAL A 67 -8.79 -31.58 -22.15
CA VAL A 67 -7.42 -31.34 -22.62
C VAL A 67 -6.29 -31.94 -21.74
N THR A 68 -6.20 -33.27 -21.74
CA THR A 68 -5.04 -34.04 -21.27
C THR A 68 -4.18 -34.63 -22.40
N LEU A 69 -4.57 -34.43 -23.68
CA LEU A 69 -3.95 -35.15 -24.82
C LEU A 69 -3.12 -34.28 -25.79
N LEU A 70 -3.06 -32.96 -25.63
CA LEU A 70 -2.32 -32.06 -26.56
C LEU A 70 -0.84 -31.82 -26.18
N SER A 71 -0.39 -32.26 -25.01
CA SER A 71 0.94 -31.94 -24.46
C SER A 71 2.10 -32.76 -25.03
N LEU A 72 1.86 -33.77 -25.87
CA LEU A 72 2.91 -34.64 -26.43
C LEU A 72 3.39 -34.27 -27.84
N PHE A 73 2.71 -33.35 -28.54
CA PHE A 73 3.07 -32.92 -29.91
C PHE A 73 3.12 -31.40 -30.12
N ALA A 74 2.88 -30.62 -29.07
CA ALA A 74 2.93 -29.16 -29.16
C ALA A 74 4.38 -28.66 -29.00
N PRO A 75 4.81 -27.63 -29.76
CA PRO A 75 6.07 -26.94 -29.50
C PRO A 75 6.12 -26.44 -28.05
N SER A 76 7.33 -26.33 -27.49
CA SER A 76 7.54 -25.84 -26.12
C SER A 76 6.69 -24.58 -25.88
N PRO A 77 5.85 -24.55 -24.83
CA PRO A 77 5.03 -23.39 -24.54
C PRO A 77 5.89 -22.15 -24.40
N GLU A 78 5.49 -21.06 -25.06
CA GLU A 78 6.09 -19.75 -24.83
C GLU A 78 5.99 -19.40 -23.34
N MET A 79 7.09 -18.95 -22.75
CA MET A 79 7.17 -18.60 -21.32
C MET A 79 6.83 -17.13 -21.11
N PRO A 80 6.22 -16.75 -19.97
CA PRO A 80 6.03 -15.35 -19.63
C PRO A 80 7.35 -14.59 -19.57
N ASP A 81 7.42 -13.46 -20.26
CA ASP A 81 8.57 -12.56 -20.29
C ASP A 81 8.08 -11.11 -20.40
N SER A 82 8.24 -10.38 -19.30
CA SER A 82 7.86 -8.96 -19.24
C SER A 82 8.75 -8.04 -20.06
N SER A 83 9.97 -8.47 -20.41
CA SER A 83 10.93 -7.64 -21.15
C SER A 83 10.61 -7.54 -22.64
N GLU A 84 9.83 -8.48 -23.18
CA GLU A 84 9.41 -8.53 -24.58
C GLU A 84 8.20 -7.64 -24.91
N ARG A 85 7.54 -7.09 -23.89
CA ARG A 85 6.46 -6.11 -24.08
C ARG A 85 6.98 -4.92 -24.90
N LEU A 86 6.22 -4.53 -25.92
CA LEU A 86 6.45 -3.26 -26.60
C LEU A 86 5.95 -2.10 -25.74
N PHE A 87 6.41 -0.89 -26.00
CA PHE A 87 6.10 0.28 -25.18
C PHE A 87 5.29 1.32 -25.96
N GLY A 88 4.37 2.01 -25.28
CA GLY A 88 3.60 3.12 -25.84
C GLY A 88 2.80 2.72 -27.08
N GLU A 89 2.85 3.53 -28.14
CA GLU A 89 2.07 3.33 -29.38
C GLU A 89 2.31 1.95 -30.03
N LYS A 90 3.53 1.41 -29.94
CA LYS A 90 3.83 0.06 -30.46
C LYS A 90 3.11 -1.02 -29.65
N GLY A 91 3.05 -0.88 -28.32
CA GLY A 91 2.28 -1.79 -27.46
C GLY A 91 0.78 -1.71 -27.74
N VAL A 92 0.26 -0.48 -27.91
CA VAL A 92 -1.15 -0.26 -28.32
C VAL A 92 -1.47 -1.00 -29.62
N ALA A 93 -0.62 -0.88 -30.64
CA ALA A 93 -0.82 -1.52 -31.94
C ALA A 93 -0.93 -3.06 -31.82
N VAL A 94 -0.03 -3.69 -31.06
CA VAL A 94 -0.05 -5.14 -30.84
C VAL A 94 -1.31 -5.58 -30.10
N CYS A 95 -1.69 -4.88 -29.03
CA CYS A 95 -2.90 -5.22 -28.29
C CYS A 95 -4.18 -5.00 -29.14
N ASN A 96 -4.21 -4.03 -30.06
CA ASN A 96 -5.33 -3.86 -31.01
C ASN A 96 -5.48 -5.07 -31.92
N GLU A 97 -4.38 -5.62 -32.46
CA GLU A 97 -4.44 -6.82 -33.30
C GLU A 97 -5.07 -7.99 -32.53
N LEU A 98 -4.73 -8.18 -31.26
CA LEU A 98 -5.31 -9.24 -30.43
C LEU A 98 -6.79 -9.02 -30.09
N LEU A 99 -7.18 -7.78 -29.80
CA LEU A 99 -8.48 -7.44 -29.19
C LEU A 99 -9.57 -7.13 -30.20
N ASP A 100 -9.19 -6.54 -31.33
CA ASP A 100 -10.11 -6.00 -32.33
C ASP A 100 -10.22 -6.93 -33.55
N ASN A 101 -9.27 -7.85 -33.76
CA ASN A 101 -9.42 -8.95 -34.72
C ASN A 101 -10.26 -10.09 -34.11
N PRO A 102 -11.46 -10.39 -34.66
CA PRO A 102 -12.36 -11.39 -34.09
C PRO A 102 -11.82 -12.82 -34.14
N LYS A 103 -10.70 -13.06 -34.84
CA LYS A 103 -10.07 -14.38 -34.98
C LYS A 103 -8.91 -14.63 -34.00
N GLN A 104 -8.47 -13.62 -33.25
CA GLN A 104 -7.31 -13.73 -32.36
C GLN A 104 -7.75 -14.16 -30.95
N GLU A 105 -8.20 -13.23 -30.11
CA GLU A 105 -8.57 -13.54 -28.72
C GLU A 105 -10.09 -13.50 -28.48
N THR A 106 -10.67 -14.67 -28.22
CA THR A 106 -12.12 -14.86 -28.01
C THR A 106 -12.48 -15.26 -26.57
N ASN A 107 -11.49 -15.62 -25.74
CA ASN A 107 -11.69 -15.95 -24.34
C ASN A 107 -11.87 -14.66 -23.53
N GLY A 108 -13.12 -14.37 -23.12
CA GLY A 108 -13.47 -13.19 -22.33
C GLY A 108 -12.60 -12.98 -21.08
N LEU A 109 -12.12 -14.05 -20.44
CA LEU A 109 -11.26 -13.96 -19.26
C LEU A 109 -9.83 -13.51 -19.61
N ARG A 110 -9.30 -13.90 -20.78
CA ARG A 110 -7.98 -13.45 -21.28
C ARG A 110 -8.03 -12.03 -21.82
N ARG A 111 -9.16 -11.63 -22.41
CA ARG A 111 -9.37 -10.30 -22.98
C ARG A 111 -9.26 -9.19 -21.94
N ILE A 112 -9.77 -9.40 -20.72
CA ILE A 112 -9.73 -8.39 -19.64
C ILE A 112 -8.30 -7.88 -19.36
N PRO A 113 -7.31 -8.75 -19.01
CA PRO A 113 -5.95 -8.28 -18.77
C PRO A 113 -5.27 -7.73 -20.04
N LEU A 114 -5.64 -8.16 -21.25
CA LEU A 114 -5.15 -7.56 -22.50
C LEU A 114 -5.66 -6.13 -22.69
N ILE A 115 -6.95 -5.88 -22.42
CA ILE A 115 -7.54 -4.53 -22.51
C ILE A 115 -6.90 -3.61 -21.46
N LEU A 116 -6.69 -4.11 -20.24
CA LEU A 116 -5.99 -3.34 -19.20
C LEU A 116 -4.50 -3.11 -19.55
N GLY A 117 -3.85 -4.08 -20.19
CA GLY A 117 -2.51 -3.91 -20.75
C GLY A 117 -2.48 -2.84 -21.84
N ARG A 118 -3.48 -2.82 -22.72
CA ARG A 118 -3.65 -1.74 -23.70
C ARG A 118 -3.85 -0.39 -23.00
N ALA A 119 -4.68 -0.31 -21.95
CA ALA A 119 -4.85 0.91 -21.18
C ALA A 119 -3.51 1.42 -20.59
N ILE A 120 -2.66 0.52 -20.09
CA ILE A 120 -1.31 0.87 -19.63
C ILE A 120 -0.47 1.43 -20.78
N HIS A 121 -0.46 0.80 -21.95
CA HIS A 121 0.23 1.36 -23.12
C HIS A 121 -0.33 2.70 -23.59
N GLN A 122 -1.64 2.93 -23.44
CA GLN A 122 -2.24 4.25 -23.71
C GLN A 122 -1.71 5.31 -22.73
N ILE A 123 -1.51 4.96 -21.45
CA ILE A 123 -0.85 5.85 -20.48
C ILE A 123 0.61 6.13 -20.90
N GLU A 124 1.37 5.11 -21.29
CA GLU A 124 2.73 5.24 -21.80
C GLU A 124 2.79 6.15 -23.05
N ALA A 125 1.80 6.04 -23.94
CA ALA A 125 1.60 6.88 -25.13
C ALA A 125 0.98 8.26 -24.83
N LYS A 126 0.68 8.57 -23.56
CA LYS A 126 0.01 9.80 -23.09
C LYS A 126 -1.42 10.02 -23.62
N ASN A 127 -2.07 8.95 -24.05
CA ASN A 127 -3.47 8.93 -24.50
C ASN A 127 -4.41 8.61 -23.32
N TYR A 128 -4.46 9.50 -22.32
CA TYR A 128 -5.12 9.21 -21.03
C TYR A 128 -6.63 8.96 -21.13
N ASP A 129 -7.36 9.69 -21.97
CA ASP A 129 -8.80 9.49 -22.17
C ASP A 129 -9.09 8.12 -22.79
N THR A 130 -8.26 7.68 -23.74
CA THR A 130 -8.36 6.34 -24.34
C THR A 130 -8.03 5.25 -23.32
N ALA A 131 -7.06 5.47 -22.42
CA ALA A 131 -6.78 4.56 -21.33
C ALA A 131 -7.99 4.37 -20.40
N ILE A 132 -8.68 5.47 -20.05
CA ILE A 132 -9.91 5.44 -19.25
C ILE A 132 -11.03 4.68 -19.99
N ALA A 133 -11.18 4.90 -21.29
CA ALA A 133 -12.14 4.17 -22.12
C ALA A 133 -11.82 2.66 -22.19
N ASP A 134 -10.55 2.29 -22.27
CA ASP A 134 -10.12 0.89 -22.23
C ASP A 134 -10.42 0.24 -20.87
N VAL A 135 -10.20 0.94 -19.75
CA VAL A 135 -10.61 0.44 -18.44
C VAL A 135 -12.12 0.21 -18.37
N ALA A 136 -12.93 1.16 -18.89
CA ALA A 136 -14.37 1.00 -18.95
C ALA A 136 -14.80 -0.21 -19.79
N LYS A 137 -14.14 -0.44 -20.94
CA LYS A 137 -14.34 -1.63 -21.79
C LYS A 137 -13.99 -2.92 -21.03
N ALA A 138 -12.85 -2.97 -20.35
CA ALA A 138 -12.46 -4.13 -19.55
C ALA A 138 -13.47 -4.43 -18.44
N ARG A 139 -13.98 -3.40 -17.76
CA ARG A 139 -15.03 -3.52 -16.75
C ARG A 139 -16.32 -4.08 -17.36
N GLN A 140 -16.73 -3.59 -18.54
CA GLN A 140 -17.91 -4.08 -19.26
C GLN A 140 -17.76 -5.57 -19.66
N GLU A 141 -16.62 -5.97 -20.21
CA GLU A 141 -16.36 -7.37 -20.55
C GLU A 141 -16.39 -8.26 -19.30
N ALA A 142 -15.78 -7.81 -18.19
CA ALA A 142 -15.83 -8.52 -16.90
C ALA A 142 -17.26 -8.65 -16.34
N THR A 143 -18.09 -7.62 -16.47
CA THR A 143 -19.52 -7.68 -16.11
C THR A 143 -20.26 -8.70 -16.99
N ALA A 144 -20.03 -8.70 -18.30
CA ALA A 144 -20.71 -9.59 -19.24
C ALA A 144 -20.45 -11.08 -18.96
N ILE A 145 -19.28 -11.41 -18.41
CA ILE A 145 -18.93 -12.79 -18.01
C ILE A 145 -19.13 -13.06 -16.50
N GLY A 146 -19.81 -12.16 -15.77
CA GLY A 146 -20.20 -12.38 -14.38
C GLY A 146 -19.07 -12.31 -13.34
N LEU A 147 -17.95 -11.65 -13.66
CA LEU A 147 -16.84 -11.47 -12.71
C LEU A 147 -17.05 -10.30 -11.75
N VAL A 148 -17.66 -9.20 -12.20
CA VAL A 148 -17.93 -8.05 -11.34
C VAL A 148 -18.94 -8.45 -10.26
N GLY A 149 -18.60 -8.21 -9.00
CA GLY A 149 -19.39 -8.66 -7.84
C GLY A 149 -19.01 -10.06 -7.34
N ASN A 150 -18.12 -10.78 -8.05
CA ASN A 150 -17.47 -11.95 -7.49
C ASN A 150 -16.45 -11.49 -6.43
N PRO A 151 -16.56 -11.96 -5.18
CA PRO A 151 -15.75 -11.43 -4.09
C PRO A 151 -14.25 -11.76 -4.21
N TYR A 152 -13.87 -12.79 -4.98
CA TYR A 152 -12.48 -13.13 -5.26
C TYR A 152 -11.88 -12.22 -6.34
N PHE A 153 -12.64 -11.95 -7.41
CA PHE A 153 -12.24 -11.03 -8.47
C PHE A 153 -12.10 -9.60 -7.95
N ASP A 154 -13.10 -9.13 -7.21
CA ASP A 154 -13.16 -7.76 -6.68
C ASP A 154 -12.01 -7.43 -5.71
N ARG A 155 -11.44 -8.43 -5.04
CA ARG A 155 -10.28 -8.29 -4.12
C ARG A 155 -8.92 -8.47 -4.80
N SER A 156 -8.90 -8.75 -6.11
CA SER A 156 -7.68 -9.07 -6.86
C SER A 156 -7.60 -8.25 -8.15
N MET A 157 -7.73 -8.88 -9.32
CA MET A 157 -7.66 -8.18 -10.62
C MET A 157 -8.73 -7.09 -10.78
N GLY A 158 -9.90 -7.22 -10.14
CA GLY A 158 -10.93 -6.18 -10.16
C GLY A 158 -10.46 -4.85 -9.57
N LEU A 159 -9.44 -4.85 -8.70
CA LEU A 159 -8.83 -3.62 -8.18
C LEU A 159 -8.13 -2.82 -9.28
N SER A 160 -7.57 -3.49 -10.30
CA SER A 160 -6.82 -2.87 -11.38
C SER A 160 -7.63 -1.85 -12.17
N PHE A 161 -8.95 -2.04 -12.29
CA PHE A 161 -9.82 -1.08 -12.97
C PHE A 161 -9.65 0.32 -12.38
N ASN A 162 -9.89 0.45 -11.08
CA ASN A 162 -9.88 1.75 -10.43
C ASN A 162 -8.46 2.30 -10.28
N ILE A 163 -7.45 1.44 -10.08
CA ILE A 163 -6.05 1.87 -9.96
C ILE A 163 -5.54 2.44 -11.28
N ILE A 164 -5.76 1.75 -12.41
CA ILE A 164 -5.30 2.21 -13.73
C ILE A 164 -6.06 3.46 -14.15
N GLU A 165 -7.39 3.50 -13.95
CA GLU A 165 -8.22 4.68 -14.22
C GLU A 165 -7.75 5.90 -13.42
N ALA A 166 -7.50 5.72 -12.12
CA ALA A 166 -6.97 6.78 -11.25
C ALA A 166 -5.60 7.30 -11.73
N HIS A 167 -4.72 6.41 -12.17
CA HIS A 167 -3.42 6.81 -12.71
C HIS A 167 -3.51 7.56 -14.05
N ALA A 168 -4.50 7.25 -14.89
CA ALA A 168 -4.79 8.04 -16.08
C ALA A 168 -5.36 9.42 -15.72
N LEU A 169 -6.34 9.49 -14.81
CA LEU A 169 -6.94 10.73 -14.30
C LEU A 169 -5.90 11.68 -13.66
N LEU A 170 -4.96 11.13 -12.88
CA LEU A 170 -3.91 11.92 -12.26
C LEU A 170 -3.04 12.60 -13.32
N ARG A 171 -2.67 11.87 -14.38
CA ARG A 171 -1.82 12.37 -15.46
C ARG A 171 -2.55 13.32 -16.40
N SER A 172 -3.88 13.21 -16.50
CA SER A 172 -4.72 14.19 -17.21
C SER A 172 -5.02 15.45 -16.39
N GLY A 173 -4.49 15.57 -15.17
CA GLY A 173 -4.62 16.78 -14.35
C GLY A 173 -5.81 16.80 -13.40
N HIS A 174 -6.42 15.64 -13.11
CA HIS A 174 -7.59 15.50 -12.24
C HIS A 174 -7.27 14.75 -10.94
N PRO A 175 -6.42 15.30 -10.04
CA PRO A 175 -5.90 14.57 -8.88
C PRO A 175 -6.97 14.23 -7.82
N ALA A 176 -8.01 15.04 -7.67
CA ALA A 176 -9.10 14.78 -6.73
C ALA A 176 -9.96 13.61 -7.21
N GLU A 177 -10.33 13.60 -8.50
CA GLU A 177 -11.06 12.49 -9.12
C GLU A 177 -10.23 11.20 -9.12
N ALA A 178 -8.92 11.32 -9.40
CA ALA A 178 -7.99 10.19 -9.29
C ALA A 178 -7.98 9.59 -7.88
N GLN A 179 -7.92 10.42 -6.84
CA GLN A 179 -7.97 9.94 -5.45
C GLN A 179 -9.30 9.24 -5.17
N HIS A 180 -10.44 9.88 -5.46
CA HIS A 180 -11.75 9.27 -5.22
C HIS A 180 -11.89 7.90 -5.92
N LYS A 181 -11.50 7.83 -7.20
CA LYS A 181 -11.51 6.59 -7.97
C LYS A 181 -10.64 5.51 -7.34
N ALA A 182 -9.40 5.85 -6.96
CA ALA A 182 -8.46 4.91 -6.38
C ALA A 182 -8.96 4.28 -5.06
N LEU A 183 -9.69 5.05 -4.24
CA LEU A 183 -10.10 4.62 -2.91
C LEU A 183 -11.40 3.80 -2.89
N GLU A 184 -12.21 3.88 -3.94
CA GLU A 184 -13.54 3.25 -4.01
C GLU A 184 -13.54 1.76 -3.63
N ASN A 185 -12.59 0.98 -4.14
CA ASN A 185 -12.50 -0.45 -3.82
C ASN A 185 -12.09 -0.69 -2.36
N ALA A 186 -11.11 0.06 -1.84
CA ALA A 186 -10.65 -0.10 -0.46
C ALA A 186 -11.73 0.30 0.56
N LEU A 187 -12.55 1.30 0.24
CA LEU A 187 -13.69 1.71 1.07
C LEU A 187 -14.80 0.64 1.06
N ARG A 188 -15.06 0.01 -0.08
CA ARG A 188 -16.02 -1.11 -0.19
C ARG A 188 -15.52 -2.40 0.47
N LEU A 189 -14.21 -2.59 0.51
CA LEU A 189 -13.54 -3.79 1.02
C LEU A 189 -12.60 -3.44 2.19
N PRO A 190 -13.13 -2.92 3.31
CA PRO A 190 -12.30 -2.35 4.38
C PRO A 190 -11.36 -3.36 5.03
N PHE A 191 -11.67 -4.67 4.93
CA PHE A 191 -10.83 -5.76 5.44
C PHE A 191 -9.94 -6.40 4.36
N SER A 192 -9.89 -5.85 3.15
CA SER A 192 -8.98 -6.33 2.12
C SER A 192 -7.61 -5.70 2.26
N PHE A 193 -6.63 -6.51 2.65
CA PHE A 193 -5.24 -6.08 2.73
C PHE A 193 -4.71 -5.55 1.40
N TYR A 194 -5.03 -6.23 0.29
CA TYR A 194 -4.57 -5.82 -1.04
C TYR A 194 -5.27 -4.57 -1.55
N ALA A 195 -6.58 -4.40 -1.29
CA ALA A 195 -7.23 -3.13 -1.60
C ALA A 195 -6.61 -1.98 -0.80
N GLY A 196 -6.33 -2.20 0.49
CA GLY A 196 -5.63 -1.23 1.35
C GLY A 196 -4.20 -0.90 0.90
N LEU A 197 -3.45 -1.88 0.41
CA LEU A 197 -2.06 -1.70 -0.02
C LEU A 197 -1.94 -1.08 -1.42
N ALA A 198 -2.80 -1.49 -2.35
CA ALA A 198 -2.69 -1.13 -3.76
C ALA A 198 -3.36 0.22 -4.11
N SER A 199 -4.22 0.76 -3.24
CA SER A 199 -4.95 2.00 -3.51
C SER A 199 -4.09 3.24 -3.20
N PRO A 200 -3.65 4.01 -4.21
CA PRO A 200 -2.93 5.25 -3.97
C PRO A 200 -3.85 6.37 -3.47
N THR A 201 -3.37 7.20 -2.53
CA THR A 201 -4.10 8.37 -2.01
C THR A 201 -3.68 9.70 -2.66
N PHE A 202 -2.58 9.72 -3.41
CA PHE A 202 -2.01 10.90 -4.08
C PHE A 202 -1.88 12.18 -3.21
N PRO A 203 -1.32 12.09 -1.99
CA PRO A 203 -1.29 13.22 -1.06
C PRO A 203 -0.38 14.37 -1.53
N GLU A 204 0.59 14.11 -2.39
CA GLU A 204 1.45 15.13 -3.01
C GLU A 204 0.65 16.07 -3.94
N PHE A 205 -0.49 15.60 -4.45
CA PHE A 205 -1.31 16.31 -5.42
C PHE A 205 -2.56 16.91 -4.77
N ASN A 206 -3.06 16.30 -3.69
CA ASN A 206 -4.25 16.70 -2.95
C ASN A 206 -3.88 17.29 -1.57
N ARG A 207 -4.00 18.62 -1.41
CA ARG A 207 -3.71 19.28 -0.13
C ARG A 207 -4.74 18.93 0.94
N GLU A 208 -6.02 18.97 0.56
CA GLU A 208 -7.13 18.68 1.46
C GLU A 208 -7.17 17.20 1.83
N LEU A 209 -7.54 16.90 3.08
CA LEU A 209 -7.84 15.55 3.55
C LEU A 209 -9.34 15.31 3.38
N THR A 210 -9.72 14.53 2.39
CA THR A 210 -11.13 14.23 2.10
C THR A 210 -11.70 13.22 3.11
N SER A 211 -13.04 13.15 3.22
CA SER A 211 -13.71 12.15 4.06
C SER A 211 -13.40 10.72 3.62
N ASP A 212 -13.30 10.49 2.31
CA ASP A 212 -12.97 9.19 1.71
C ASP A 212 -11.53 8.79 2.06
N GLU A 213 -10.58 9.72 1.94
CA GLU A 213 -9.19 9.49 2.32
C GLU A 213 -9.04 9.21 3.82
N GLU A 214 -9.75 9.95 4.67
CA GLU A 214 -9.76 9.71 6.11
C GLU A 214 -10.38 8.34 6.46
N ALA A 215 -11.52 7.99 5.87
CA ALA A 215 -12.16 6.69 6.09
C ALA A 215 -11.26 5.53 5.64
N PHE A 216 -10.59 5.68 4.49
CA PHE A 216 -9.60 4.73 3.99
C PHE A 216 -8.46 4.55 4.99
N TYR A 217 -7.84 5.63 5.45
CA TYR A 217 -6.71 5.55 6.36
C TYR A 217 -7.09 4.95 7.72
N ARG A 218 -8.28 5.26 8.23
CA ARG A 218 -8.79 4.67 9.49
C ARG A 218 -9.01 3.17 9.35
N ALA A 219 -9.63 2.71 8.25
CA ALA A 219 -9.82 1.29 7.99
C ALA A 219 -8.47 0.56 7.82
N ASN A 220 -7.60 1.09 6.96
CA ASN A 220 -6.31 0.48 6.65
C ASN A 220 -5.36 0.48 7.87
N GLY A 221 -5.39 1.54 8.68
CA GLY A 221 -4.60 1.68 9.91
C GLY A 221 -4.99 0.73 11.05
N ARG A 222 -6.15 0.07 10.96
CA ARG A 222 -6.58 -1.01 11.89
C ARG A 222 -6.02 -2.38 11.51
N ILE A 223 -5.72 -2.60 10.23
CA ILE A 223 -5.22 -3.89 9.71
C ILE A 223 -3.69 -3.85 9.60
N SER A 224 -3.15 -2.70 9.21
CA SER A 224 -1.72 -2.44 9.18
C SER A 224 -1.41 -1.18 9.99
N ARG A 225 -1.06 -1.35 11.27
CA ARG A 225 -0.81 -0.22 12.19
C ARG A 225 0.26 0.73 11.69
N LEU A 226 1.27 0.22 10.97
CA LEU A 226 2.30 1.04 10.34
C LEU A 226 1.76 1.96 9.23
N GLN A 227 0.67 1.59 8.54
CA GLN A 227 -0.03 2.51 7.62
C GLN A 227 -0.71 3.65 8.37
N GLY A 228 -1.03 3.47 9.65
CA GLY A 228 -1.50 4.54 10.53
C GLY A 228 -0.52 5.71 10.65
N ILE A 229 0.78 5.49 10.43
CA ILE A 229 1.77 6.58 10.41
C ILE A 229 1.46 7.56 9.27
N ARG A 230 1.06 7.04 8.09
CA ARG A 230 0.69 7.87 6.95
C ARG A 230 -0.55 8.72 7.25
N PHE A 231 -1.50 8.15 7.98
CA PHE A 231 -2.69 8.89 8.40
C PHE A 231 -2.34 10.06 9.34
N ALA A 232 -1.50 9.83 10.35
CA ALA A 232 -1.04 10.90 11.24
C ALA A 232 -0.34 12.01 10.46
N ASN A 233 0.52 11.66 9.49
CA ASN A 233 1.17 12.67 8.64
C ASN A 233 0.15 13.47 7.81
N ARG A 234 -0.90 12.82 7.29
CA ARG A 234 -1.98 13.52 6.56
C ARG A 234 -2.83 14.41 7.43
N LEU A 235 -3.09 14.01 8.68
CA LEU A 235 -3.72 14.89 9.67
C LEU A 235 -2.89 16.15 9.90
N GLU A 236 -1.55 16.03 10.00
CA GLU A 236 -0.67 17.21 10.14
C GLU A 236 -0.65 18.08 8.89
N GLU A 237 -0.65 17.50 7.69
CA GLU A 237 -0.76 18.25 6.43
C GLU A 237 -2.08 19.02 6.33
N ALA A 238 -3.15 18.50 6.93
CA ALA A 238 -4.44 19.15 7.07
C ALA A 238 -4.53 20.10 8.30
N GLY A 239 -3.45 20.30 9.05
CA GLY A 239 -3.41 21.15 10.24
C GLY A 239 -4.10 20.58 11.49
N ARG A 240 -4.51 19.31 11.47
CA ARG A 240 -5.20 18.60 12.57
C ARG A 240 -4.20 17.97 13.55
N PHE A 241 -3.28 18.77 14.09
CA PHE A 241 -2.16 18.30 14.91
C PHE A 241 -2.57 17.54 16.18
N ALA A 242 -3.64 17.97 16.84
CA ALA A 242 -4.13 17.29 18.06
C ALA A 242 -4.61 15.86 17.78
N GLU A 243 -5.23 15.62 16.63
CA GLU A 243 -5.67 14.29 16.21
C GLU A 243 -4.49 13.44 15.75
N ALA A 244 -3.53 14.04 15.03
CA ALA A 244 -2.28 13.36 14.68
C ALA A 244 -1.52 12.89 15.92
N ALA A 245 -1.45 13.72 16.97
CA ALA A 245 -0.80 13.39 18.24
C ALA A 245 -1.47 12.20 18.94
N LYS A 246 -2.81 12.21 19.06
CA LYS A 246 -3.58 11.09 19.65
C LYS A 246 -3.38 9.79 18.87
N TRP A 247 -3.38 9.86 17.54
CA TRP A 247 -3.16 8.68 16.71
C TRP A 247 -1.74 8.12 16.88
N ARG A 248 -0.73 8.98 16.97
CA ARG A 248 0.67 8.59 17.26
C ARG A 248 0.81 7.94 18.63
N ASP A 249 0.12 8.45 19.65
CA ASP A 249 0.09 7.80 20.98
C ASP A 249 -0.56 6.41 20.91
N SER A 250 -1.65 6.23 20.16
CA SER A 250 -2.23 4.90 19.95
C SER A 250 -1.28 3.94 19.21
N ILE A 251 -0.50 4.41 18.23
CA ILE A 251 0.57 3.61 17.62
C ILE A 251 1.64 3.23 18.66
N THR A 252 2.05 4.20 19.49
CA THR A 252 3.04 4.00 20.54
C THR A 252 2.60 2.95 21.55
N THR A 253 1.33 2.99 22.00
CA THR A 253 0.75 1.98 22.89
C THR A 253 0.87 0.57 22.31
N VAL A 254 0.45 0.40 21.05
CA VAL A 254 0.50 -0.91 20.38
C VAL A 254 1.94 -1.41 20.23
N LEU A 255 2.88 -0.56 19.80
CA LEU A 255 4.27 -0.96 19.63
C LEU A 255 4.97 -1.29 20.95
N ASN A 256 4.65 -0.56 22.03
CA ASN A 256 5.14 -0.90 23.37
C ASN A 256 4.57 -2.23 23.88
N ALA A 257 3.32 -2.59 23.53
CA ALA A 257 2.73 -3.88 23.86
C ALA A 257 3.34 -5.04 23.04
N MET A 258 3.88 -4.73 21.85
CA MET A 258 4.60 -5.68 21.02
C MET A 258 5.99 -6.03 21.55
N ASP A 259 6.72 -5.08 22.14
CA ASP A 259 8.02 -5.29 22.77
C ASP A 259 8.09 -4.50 24.09
N THR A 260 7.75 -5.17 25.19
CA THR A 260 7.76 -4.56 26.52
C THR A 260 9.17 -4.37 27.08
N ALA A 261 10.17 -5.04 26.52
CA ALA A 261 11.56 -4.93 26.94
C ALA A 261 12.27 -3.74 26.28
N SER A 262 11.72 -3.20 25.19
CA SER A 262 12.44 -2.28 24.33
C SER A 262 11.47 -1.32 23.64
N LYS A 263 11.65 -0.03 23.88
CA LYS A 263 10.82 1.05 23.33
C LYS A 263 11.50 1.65 22.09
N ASP A 264 10.69 2.08 21.13
CA ASP A 264 11.16 2.71 19.89
C ASP A 264 11.21 4.24 20.04
N THR A 265 12.40 4.85 19.94
CA THR A 265 12.58 6.32 20.11
C THR A 265 11.69 7.12 19.16
N TRP A 266 11.55 6.64 17.93
CA TRP A 266 10.85 7.36 16.87
C TRP A 266 9.39 7.65 17.21
N THR A 267 8.71 6.76 17.93
CA THR A 267 7.29 6.91 18.26
C THR A 267 7.05 8.13 19.17
N TYR A 268 7.95 8.35 20.12
CA TYR A 268 7.93 9.48 21.05
C TYR A 268 8.38 10.78 20.39
N SER A 269 9.46 10.74 19.58
CA SER A 269 9.98 11.96 18.94
C SER A 269 9.00 12.56 17.93
N VAL A 270 8.25 11.74 17.18
CA VAL A 270 7.18 12.23 16.29
C VAL A 270 5.96 12.75 17.07
N ALA A 271 5.62 12.13 18.19
CA ALA A 271 4.48 12.56 19.01
C ALA A 271 4.76 13.92 19.68
N ALA A 272 6.00 14.16 20.12
CA ALA A 272 6.42 15.44 20.70
C ALA A 272 6.16 16.62 19.74
N ILE A 273 6.51 16.45 18.46
CA ILE A 273 6.27 17.48 17.43
C ILE A 273 4.76 17.73 17.25
N SER A 274 3.93 16.69 17.13
CA SER A 274 2.48 16.87 16.97
C SER A 274 1.87 17.58 18.18
N TYR A 275 2.26 17.20 19.40
CA TYR A 275 1.75 17.83 20.61
C TYR A 275 2.18 19.30 20.73
N ALA A 276 3.43 19.62 20.36
CA ALA A 276 3.91 20.99 20.31
C ALA A 276 3.10 21.85 19.32
N LEU A 277 2.90 21.34 18.10
CA LEU A 277 2.09 22.01 17.07
C LEU A 277 0.60 22.11 17.45
N ALA A 278 0.11 21.17 18.25
CA ALA A 278 -1.23 21.22 18.84
C ALA A 278 -1.34 22.17 20.05
N GLY A 279 -0.23 22.79 20.49
CA GLY A 279 -0.17 23.67 21.65
C GLY A 279 -0.18 22.96 23.01
N ASN A 280 -0.07 21.63 23.03
CA ASN A 280 -0.01 20.84 24.27
C ASN A 280 1.45 20.62 24.69
N TRP A 281 2.06 21.67 25.23
CA TRP A 281 3.48 21.68 25.60
C TRP A 281 3.84 20.70 26.71
N GLN A 282 2.93 20.45 27.65
CA GLN A 282 3.19 19.48 28.72
C GLN A 282 3.41 18.06 28.16
N LEU A 283 2.52 17.60 27.27
CA LEU A 283 2.69 16.29 26.62
C LEU A 283 3.85 16.31 25.62
N ALA A 284 4.09 17.43 24.95
CA ALA A 284 5.20 17.57 24.03
C ALA A 284 6.57 17.39 24.75
N ASP A 285 6.76 18.08 25.88
CA ASP A 285 7.95 17.95 26.73
C ASP A 285 8.09 16.53 27.28
N GLN A 286 6.98 15.92 27.73
CA GLN A 286 7.01 14.55 28.21
C GLN A 286 7.49 13.59 27.13
N ARG A 287 6.91 13.65 25.93
CA ARG A 287 7.28 12.77 24.80
C ARG A 287 8.71 13.02 24.32
N ALA A 288 9.16 14.27 24.29
CA ALA A 288 10.54 14.59 23.94
C ALA A 288 11.53 14.01 24.97
N ALA A 289 11.22 14.10 26.27
CA ALA A 289 12.04 13.52 27.33
C ALA A 289 12.06 11.98 27.26
N GLU A 290 10.92 11.34 26.98
CA GLU A 290 10.82 9.88 26.79
C GLU A 290 11.68 9.42 25.59
N ALA A 291 11.64 10.15 24.47
CA ALA A 291 12.49 9.88 23.31
C ALA A 291 13.98 9.99 23.65
N GLN A 292 14.39 11.10 24.28
CA GLN A 292 15.78 11.32 24.66
C GLN A 292 16.30 10.25 25.63
N ALA A 293 15.53 9.95 26.68
CA ALA A 293 15.91 8.94 27.66
C ALA A 293 16.06 7.54 27.03
N ASN A 294 15.17 7.18 26.10
CA ASN A 294 15.28 5.90 25.38
C ASN A 294 16.53 5.86 24.49
N MET A 295 16.78 6.92 23.73
CA MET A 295 17.96 7.04 22.89
C MET A 295 19.26 6.93 23.71
N ASP A 296 19.36 7.66 24.82
CA ASP A 296 20.53 7.63 25.71
C ASP A 296 20.75 6.25 26.33
N ALA A 297 19.67 5.60 26.77
CA ALA A 297 19.74 4.23 27.31
C ALA A 297 20.24 3.22 26.27
N ARG A 298 19.81 3.34 25.01
CA ARG A 298 20.26 2.48 23.89
C ARG A 298 21.75 2.68 23.58
N ILE A 299 22.20 3.93 23.55
CA ILE A 299 23.62 4.27 23.35
C ILE A 299 24.47 3.70 24.50
N ALA A 300 24.05 3.93 25.75
CA ALA A 300 24.74 3.42 26.94
C ALA A 300 24.83 1.89 26.95
N ALA A 301 23.81 1.21 26.43
CA ALA A 301 23.79 -0.24 26.27
C ALA A 301 24.61 -0.75 25.06
N GLY A 302 25.30 0.12 24.32
CA GLY A 302 26.07 -0.23 23.12
C GLY A 302 25.21 -0.69 21.94
N LYS A 303 23.93 -0.32 21.92
CA LYS A 303 22.94 -0.73 20.91
C LYS A 303 22.15 0.48 20.39
N PRO A 304 22.82 1.52 19.84
CA PRO A 304 22.12 2.66 19.27
C PRO A 304 21.16 2.21 18.15
N GLU A 305 20.02 2.87 18.05
CA GLU A 305 19.03 2.58 17.01
C GLU A 305 19.54 3.02 15.64
N THR A 306 19.25 2.25 14.59
CA THR A 306 19.64 2.61 13.21
C THR A 306 19.01 3.92 12.72
N THR A 307 17.93 4.37 13.37
CA THR A 307 17.21 5.61 13.07
C THR A 307 17.69 6.81 13.88
N GLN A 308 18.72 6.65 14.73
CA GLN A 308 19.15 7.69 15.68
C GLN A 308 19.32 9.07 15.06
N ALA A 309 19.94 9.19 13.88
CA ALA A 309 20.13 10.48 13.20
C ALA A 309 18.79 11.14 12.82
N ALA A 310 17.80 10.35 12.41
CA ALA A 310 16.45 10.83 12.11
C ALA A 310 15.69 11.23 13.38
N ASP A 311 15.91 10.52 14.49
CA ASP A 311 15.33 10.86 15.79
C ASP A 311 15.90 12.16 16.36
N ILE A 312 17.21 12.37 16.23
CA ILE A 312 17.87 13.63 16.56
C ILE A 312 17.28 14.77 15.72
N GLU A 313 17.11 14.59 14.42
CA GLU A 313 16.50 15.62 13.58
C GLU A 313 15.04 15.94 13.99
N ARG A 314 14.26 14.96 14.42
CA ARG A 314 12.90 15.22 14.96
C ARG A 314 12.96 16.00 16.27
N LEU A 315 13.86 15.64 17.17
CA LEU A 315 14.07 16.37 18.41
C LEU A 315 14.60 17.79 18.16
N ASP A 316 15.42 18.01 17.14
CA ASP A 316 15.84 19.35 16.72
C ASP A 316 14.64 20.20 16.27
N LEU A 317 13.72 19.63 15.48
CA LEU A 317 12.50 20.36 15.08
C LEU A 317 11.62 20.67 16.29
N TYR A 318 11.51 19.74 17.25
CA TYR A 318 10.84 19.98 18.51
C TYR A 318 11.49 21.16 19.28
N GLN A 319 12.81 21.21 19.38
CA GLN A 319 13.52 22.30 20.04
C GLN A 319 13.30 23.65 19.34
N VAL A 320 13.26 23.67 18.01
CA VAL A 320 12.89 24.87 17.24
C VAL A 320 11.51 25.37 17.62
N LEU A 321 10.53 24.46 17.71
CA LEU A 321 9.16 24.80 18.12
C LEU A 321 9.13 25.33 19.55
N LYS A 322 9.87 24.69 20.47
CA LYS A 322 9.97 25.11 21.87
C LYS A 322 10.57 26.51 22.01
N GLN A 323 11.67 26.80 21.31
CA GLN A 323 12.27 28.13 21.26
C GLN A 323 11.27 29.19 20.78
N ALA A 324 10.50 28.89 19.73
CA ALA A 324 9.47 29.80 19.24
C ALA A 324 8.37 30.04 20.28
N HIS A 325 7.93 29.00 20.99
CA HIS A 325 6.93 29.10 22.06
C HIS A 325 7.41 29.92 23.25
N GLU A 326 8.68 29.79 23.63
CA GLU A 326 9.32 30.53 24.72
C GLU A 326 9.65 31.99 24.35
N GLY A 327 9.35 32.42 23.12
CA GLY A 327 9.56 33.79 22.64
C GLY A 327 10.92 34.03 21.99
N HIS A 328 11.75 33.00 21.85
CA HIS A 328 13.07 33.04 21.21
C HIS A 328 12.98 32.87 19.69
N LEU A 329 12.19 33.73 19.02
CA LEU A 329 11.86 33.59 17.60
C LEU A 329 13.09 33.73 16.68
N THR A 330 14.03 34.61 17.01
CA THR A 330 15.25 34.82 16.20
C THR A 330 16.12 33.56 16.21
N GLU A 331 16.31 32.97 17.38
CA GLU A 331 17.03 31.72 17.58
C GLU A 331 16.31 30.56 16.88
N ALA A 332 14.99 30.44 17.06
CA ALA A 332 14.19 29.42 16.41
C ALA A 332 14.29 29.50 14.87
N ARG A 333 14.20 30.71 14.31
CA ARG A 333 14.37 30.95 12.86
C ARG A 333 15.75 30.52 12.38
N ARG A 334 16.80 30.92 13.10
CA ARG A 334 18.19 30.57 12.75
C ARG A 334 18.41 29.05 12.81
N SER A 335 17.93 28.39 13.86
CA SER A 335 18.03 26.93 14.02
C SER A 335 17.27 26.20 12.92
N PHE A 336 16.06 26.67 12.58
CA PHE A 336 15.28 26.09 11.48
C PHE A 336 15.97 26.24 10.12
N ALA A 337 16.49 27.43 9.85
CA ALA A 337 17.14 27.80 8.59
C ALA A 337 18.55 27.21 8.43
N ALA A 338 19.21 26.82 9.53
CA ALA A 338 20.54 26.20 9.51
C ALA A 338 20.58 24.86 8.77
N ARG A 339 19.44 24.14 8.71
CA ARG A 339 19.30 22.95 7.88
C ARG A 339 18.91 23.32 6.46
N SER A 340 19.67 22.81 5.49
CA SER A 340 19.35 22.96 4.07
C SER A 340 18.05 22.25 3.70
N LYS A 341 17.76 21.11 4.34
CA LYS A 341 16.53 20.33 4.20
C LYS A 341 16.20 19.63 5.51
N TRP A 342 14.91 19.55 5.81
CA TRP A 342 14.34 18.73 6.88
C TRP A 342 13.83 17.43 6.25
N ILE A 343 14.29 16.30 6.78
CA ILE A 343 14.03 14.98 6.17
C ILE A 343 13.16 14.09 7.07
N ALA A 344 13.54 13.96 8.33
CA ALA A 344 12.89 13.04 9.26
C ALA A 344 11.50 13.47 9.80
N PRO A 345 11.22 14.77 10.00
CA PRO A 345 9.88 15.21 10.38
C PRO A 345 8.88 15.06 9.23
N SER A 346 7.58 15.00 9.55
CA SER A 346 6.55 14.97 8.52
C SER A 346 6.54 16.27 7.71
N PHE A 347 6.10 16.20 6.45
CA PHE A 347 5.94 17.38 5.62
C PHE A 347 4.96 18.39 6.24
N GLY A 348 3.84 17.92 6.80
CA GLY A 348 2.86 18.77 7.48
C GLY A 348 3.48 19.55 8.65
N ALA A 349 4.30 18.89 9.48
CA ALA A 349 5.01 19.56 10.57
C ALA A 349 6.01 20.60 10.06
N ILE A 350 6.77 20.29 9.01
CA ILE A 350 7.74 21.23 8.40
C ILE A 350 7.03 22.48 7.86
N VAL A 351 5.92 22.30 7.13
CA VAL A 351 5.13 23.39 6.57
C VAL A 351 4.53 24.27 7.68
N ALA A 352 4.02 23.66 8.75
CA ALA A 352 3.47 24.37 9.90
C ALA A 352 4.53 25.19 10.64
N THR A 353 5.69 24.59 10.94
CA THR A 353 6.82 25.29 11.56
C THR A 353 7.34 26.40 10.67
N ASN A 354 7.46 26.18 9.36
CA ASN A 354 7.83 27.22 8.40
C ASN A 354 6.85 28.39 8.43
N ALA A 355 5.54 28.12 8.40
CA ALA A 355 4.51 29.16 8.46
C ALA A 355 4.60 29.97 9.76
N LEU A 356 4.72 29.28 10.91
CA LEU A 356 4.87 29.90 12.23
C LEU A 356 6.08 30.83 12.28
N LEU A 357 7.26 30.34 11.88
CA LEU A 357 8.52 31.09 12.01
C LEU A 357 8.63 32.26 11.02
N ARG A 358 7.97 32.18 9.86
CA ARG A 358 7.94 33.27 8.88
C ARG A 358 7.08 34.44 9.33
N GLN A 359 6.14 34.24 10.25
CA GLN A 359 5.30 35.32 10.76
C GLN A 359 6.17 36.39 11.44
N GLY A 360 6.09 37.64 10.95
CA GLY A 360 6.86 38.77 11.48
C GLY A 360 8.38 38.67 11.31
N ALA A 361 8.87 37.76 10.46
CA ALA A 361 10.30 37.63 10.18
C ALA A 361 10.81 38.82 9.34
N ARG A 362 12.01 39.30 9.67
CA ARG A 362 12.69 40.33 8.88
C ARG A 362 13.26 39.71 7.59
N PRO A 363 13.46 40.48 6.49
CA PRO A 363 13.98 39.93 5.25
C PRO A 363 15.33 39.19 5.39
N ASP A 364 16.21 39.64 6.29
CA ASP A 364 17.50 39.01 6.60
C ASP A 364 17.37 37.67 7.35
N GLU A 365 16.20 37.39 7.92
CA GLU A 365 15.90 36.14 8.63
C GLU A 365 15.27 35.06 7.73
N LEU A 366 14.89 35.42 6.49
CA LEU A 366 14.25 34.55 5.52
C LEU A 366 15.28 33.87 4.61
N PHE A 367 16.17 33.06 5.19
CA PHE A 367 17.21 32.32 4.46
C PHE A 367 17.08 30.80 4.64
N GLY A 368 17.88 30.03 3.89
CA GLY A 368 17.88 28.56 3.99
C GLY A 368 16.49 27.96 3.75
N SER A 369 16.05 27.08 4.65
CA SER A 369 14.71 26.48 4.62
C SER A 369 13.56 27.48 4.84
N LEU A 370 13.83 28.66 5.45
CA LEU A 370 12.84 29.73 5.60
C LEU A 370 12.72 30.62 4.36
N ALA A 371 13.63 30.53 3.37
CA ALA A 371 13.52 31.34 2.16
C ALA A 371 12.24 31.04 1.36
N LYS A 372 11.77 29.79 1.43
CA LYS A 372 10.55 29.33 0.76
C LYS A 372 9.32 29.56 1.64
N THR A 373 8.22 29.95 1.00
CA THR A 373 6.88 30.00 1.62
C THR A 373 6.29 28.59 1.76
N PRO A 374 5.28 28.40 2.62
CA PRO A 374 4.48 27.16 2.66
C PRO A 374 3.97 26.71 1.28
N ASP A 375 3.47 27.65 0.47
CA ASP A 375 2.97 27.36 -0.88
C ASP A 375 4.08 26.91 -1.83
N ALA A 376 5.26 27.52 -1.74
CA ALA A 376 6.42 27.12 -2.53
C ALA A 376 6.89 25.71 -2.16
N LEU A 377 6.85 25.34 -0.87
CA LEU A 377 7.18 23.99 -0.41
C LEU A 377 6.20 22.95 -0.98
N TRP A 378 4.89 23.25 -0.96
CA TRP A 378 3.87 22.40 -1.59
C TRP A 378 4.07 22.27 -3.11
N ALA A 379 4.36 23.39 -3.79
CA ALA A 379 4.59 23.39 -5.23
C ALA A 379 5.84 22.56 -5.60
N GLU A 380 6.91 22.66 -4.81
CA GLU A 380 8.12 21.85 -4.98
C GLU A 380 7.84 20.36 -4.75
N ARG A 381 7.10 19.99 -3.68
CA ARG A 381 6.70 18.61 -3.43
C ARG A 381 5.92 18.03 -4.60
N ARG A 382 4.91 18.76 -5.10
CA ARG A 382 4.11 18.35 -6.27
C ARG A 382 4.97 18.19 -7.51
N THR A 383 5.85 19.15 -7.79
CA THR A 383 6.74 19.13 -8.96
C THR A 383 7.70 17.94 -8.90
N ALA A 384 8.29 17.68 -7.74
CA ALA A 384 9.16 16.52 -7.52
C ALA A 384 8.39 15.20 -7.71
N ALA A 385 7.19 15.07 -7.14
CA ALA A 385 6.35 13.88 -7.29
C ALA A 385 5.94 13.63 -8.74
N LEU A 386 5.53 14.67 -9.47
CA LEU A 386 5.24 14.59 -10.90
C LEU A 386 6.46 14.17 -11.71
N SER A 387 7.64 14.71 -11.38
CA SER A 387 8.88 14.39 -12.10
C SER A 387 9.28 12.92 -11.92
N VAL A 388 9.18 12.39 -10.69
CA VAL A 388 9.40 10.96 -10.40
C VAL A 388 8.38 10.09 -11.12
N MET A 389 7.11 10.49 -11.12
CA MET A 389 6.05 9.75 -11.82
C MET A 389 6.31 9.68 -13.33
N LEU A 390 6.61 10.81 -13.98
CA LEU A 390 6.88 10.87 -15.42
C LEU A 390 8.17 10.15 -15.82
N GLU A 391 9.16 10.09 -14.94
CA GLU A 391 10.37 9.29 -15.19
C GLU A 391 10.05 7.79 -15.11
N ASN A 392 9.25 7.38 -14.12
CA ASN A 392 8.81 5.99 -13.98
C ASN A 392 7.93 5.52 -15.14
N ASP A 393 7.20 6.43 -15.80
CA ASP A 393 6.40 6.10 -16.98
C ASP A 393 7.25 5.68 -18.18
N LYS A 394 8.55 6.00 -18.20
CA LYS A 394 9.44 5.62 -19.31
C LYS A 394 9.90 4.17 -19.25
N ASN A 395 9.62 3.46 -18.15
CA ASN A 395 10.01 2.07 -17.99
C ASN A 395 8.81 1.14 -18.21
N ASN A 396 9.09 -0.04 -18.75
CA ASN A 396 8.07 -1.06 -19.02
C ASN A 396 7.77 -1.93 -17.79
N ARG A 397 7.74 -1.34 -16.59
CA ARG A 397 7.61 -2.09 -15.32
C ARG A 397 6.63 -1.44 -14.35
N THR A 398 6.78 -0.14 -14.07
CA THR A 398 6.07 0.52 -12.97
C THR A 398 4.56 0.50 -13.19
N LEU A 399 4.06 0.92 -14.35
CA LEU A 399 2.62 0.92 -14.63
C LEU A 399 2.02 -0.51 -14.62
N TRP A 400 2.81 -1.51 -15.02
CA TRP A 400 2.39 -2.91 -15.05
C TRP A 400 2.19 -3.52 -13.67
N THR A 401 2.71 -2.91 -12.59
CA THR A 401 2.40 -3.37 -11.22
C THR A 401 0.96 -3.07 -10.82
N PHE A 402 0.25 -2.22 -11.57
CA PHE A 402 -1.17 -1.92 -11.34
C PHE A 402 -2.11 -2.97 -11.92
N LEU A 403 -1.60 -3.84 -12.81
CA LEU A 403 -2.32 -5.01 -13.29
C LEU A 403 -2.11 -6.17 -12.31
N LEU A 404 -3.06 -6.34 -11.39
CA LEU A 404 -3.01 -7.35 -10.35
C LEU A 404 -3.42 -8.72 -10.90
N PRO A 405 -2.84 -9.81 -10.38
CA PRO A 405 -3.20 -11.16 -10.76
C PRO A 405 -4.63 -11.51 -10.32
N TYR A 406 -5.19 -12.57 -10.92
CA TYR A 406 -6.48 -13.11 -10.52
C TYR A 406 -6.32 -13.99 -9.26
N ALA A 407 -7.11 -13.72 -8.23
CA ALA A 407 -7.22 -14.60 -7.08
C ALA A 407 -7.93 -15.91 -7.45
N LYS A 408 -7.24 -17.04 -7.29
CA LYS A 408 -7.85 -18.35 -7.53
C LYS A 408 -8.77 -18.71 -6.37
N ILE A 409 -10.03 -18.99 -6.68
CA ILE A 409 -11.05 -19.44 -5.71
C ILE A 409 -10.53 -20.64 -4.89
N SER A 410 -9.89 -21.59 -5.57
CA SER A 410 -9.30 -22.79 -4.96
C SER A 410 -8.30 -22.48 -3.84
N ASP A 411 -7.57 -21.36 -3.94
CA ASP A 411 -6.55 -21.00 -2.95
C ASP A 411 -7.21 -20.52 -1.65
N TYR A 412 -8.36 -19.86 -1.75
CA TYR A 412 -9.17 -19.45 -0.60
C TYR A 412 -9.87 -20.66 0.03
N GLU A 413 -10.52 -21.49 -0.77
CA GLU A 413 -11.22 -22.69 -0.28
C GLU A 413 -10.26 -23.70 0.36
N ALA A 414 -9.06 -23.86 -0.18
CA ALA A 414 -8.01 -24.68 0.42
C ALA A 414 -7.57 -24.14 1.79
N ALA A 415 -7.54 -22.81 1.96
CA ALA A 415 -7.22 -22.17 3.23
C ALA A 415 -8.36 -22.25 4.26
N SER A 416 -9.63 -22.36 3.84
CA SER A 416 -10.79 -22.40 4.75
C SER A 416 -10.64 -23.41 5.90
N LYS A 417 -10.32 -24.68 5.60
CA LYS A 417 -10.20 -25.71 6.66
C LYS A 417 -9.19 -25.33 7.74
N THR A 418 -8.11 -24.67 7.33
CA THR A 418 -7.03 -24.19 8.18
C THR A 418 -7.48 -23.00 9.03
N VAL A 419 -8.10 -22.00 8.40
CA VAL A 419 -8.56 -20.76 9.04
C VAL A 419 -9.63 -21.03 10.09
N TRP A 420 -10.59 -21.93 9.82
CA TRP A 420 -11.69 -22.23 10.73
C TRP A 420 -11.29 -23.14 11.91
N ARG A 421 -10.04 -23.63 11.96
CA ARG A 421 -9.58 -24.57 12.99
C ARG A 421 -9.05 -23.84 14.23
N VAL A 422 -9.92 -23.35 15.09
CA VAL A 422 -9.53 -22.59 16.31
C VAL A 422 -8.97 -23.46 17.44
N GLN A 423 -9.61 -24.59 17.78
CA GLN A 423 -9.26 -25.42 18.96
C GLN A 423 -7.89 -26.11 18.86
N LYS A 424 -7.45 -26.44 17.65
CA LYS A 424 -6.17 -27.10 17.37
C LYS A 424 -5.45 -26.33 16.26
N SER A 425 -5.42 -25.01 16.39
CA SER A 425 -4.79 -24.13 15.41
C SER A 425 -3.30 -24.43 15.29
N TRP A 426 -2.83 -24.51 14.05
CA TRP A 426 -1.40 -24.45 13.71
C TRP A 426 -1.00 -23.06 13.23
N ILE A 427 -1.95 -22.13 13.10
CA ILE A 427 -1.71 -20.75 12.66
C ILE A 427 -1.21 -19.95 13.84
N LEU A 428 -1.90 -20.03 14.98
CA LEU A 428 -1.64 -19.25 16.18
C LEU A 428 -0.60 -19.96 17.07
N ALA A 429 0.42 -19.22 17.49
CA ALA A 429 1.35 -19.68 18.52
C ALA A 429 0.62 -19.98 19.83
N LYS A 430 1.11 -20.99 20.58
CA LYS A 430 0.48 -21.41 21.85
C LYS A 430 0.57 -20.33 22.93
N GLU A 431 1.71 -19.65 22.97
CA GLU A 431 2.02 -18.59 23.92
C GLU A 431 2.27 -17.28 23.17
N PRO A 432 2.07 -16.12 23.83
CA PRO A 432 2.53 -14.85 23.30
C PRO A 432 4.04 -14.86 23.01
N MET A 433 4.48 -13.94 22.17
CA MET A 433 5.91 -13.74 21.97
C MET A 433 6.58 -13.33 23.29
N LYS A 434 7.85 -13.70 23.43
CA LYS A 434 8.64 -13.31 24.60
C LYS A 434 8.62 -11.78 24.74
N ASP A 435 8.38 -11.32 25.97
CA ASP A 435 8.31 -9.89 26.32
C ASP A 435 7.22 -9.12 25.53
N SER A 436 6.13 -9.80 25.15
CA SER A 436 5.05 -9.23 24.33
C SER A 436 3.67 -9.71 24.80
N ARG A 437 2.63 -8.92 24.52
CA ARG A 437 1.22 -9.36 24.63
C ARG A 437 0.70 -10.02 23.34
N PHE A 438 1.45 -9.89 22.25
CA PHE A 438 1.05 -10.36 20.94
C PHE A 438 1.42 -11.82 20.74
N TYR A 439 0.48 -12.58 20.17
CA TYR A 439 0.71 -13.88 19.60
C TYR A 439 1.23 -13.74 18.17
N LEU A 440 2.08 -14.68 17.76
CA LEU A 440 2.47 -14.84 16.36
C LEU A 440 1.44 -15.72 15.64
N GLU A 441 0.94 -15.24 14.51
CA GLU A 441 0.17 -16.03 13.55
C GLU A 441 1.00 -16.28 12.28
N THR A 442 0.95 -17.49 11.74
CA THR A 442 1.61 -17.84 10.48
C THR A 442 0.77 -18.78 9.65
N ILE A 443 0.61 -18.49 8.37
CA ILE A 443 -0.12 -19.35 7.43
C ILE A 443 0.71 -19.66 6.19
N ASN A 444 0.63 -20.91 5.73
CA ASN A 444 1.17 -21.32 4.44
C ASN A 444 0.02 -21.46 3.44
N SER A 445 -0.27 -20.41 2.69
CA SER A 445 -1.29 -20.37 1.64
C SER A 445 -0.83 -19.50 0.46
N GLY A 446 -1.64 -19.37 -0.59
CA GLY A 446 -1.34 -18.49 -1.72
C GLY A 446 -1.19 -17.03 -1.27
N PRO A 447 -0.21 -16.24 -1.78
CA PRO A 447 0.09 -14.90 -1.27
C PRO A 447 -1.13 -13.99 -1.13
N LEU A 448 -2.03 -14.01 -2.12
CA LEU A 448 -3.24 -13.19 -2.13
C LEU A 448 -4.23 -13.52 -0.99
N THR A 449 -4.16 -14.72 -0.43
CA THR A 449 -5.10 -15.18 0.61
C THR A 449 -4.56 -14.98 2.02
N GLN A 450 -3.23 -14.92 2.19
CA GLN A 450 -2.58 -15.00 3.50
C GLN A 450 -3.05 -13.91 4.49
N PRO A 451 -3.05 -12.59 4.14
CA PRO A 451 -3.34 -11.56 5.13
C PRO A 451 -4.79 -11.60 5.62
N GLU A 452 -5.74 -11.80 4.70
CA GLU A 452 -7.17 -11.90 5.04
C GLU A 452 -7.48 -13.20 5.80
N ALA A 453 -6.77 -14.30 5.49
CA ALA A 453 -6.88 -15.56 6.21
C ALA A 453 -6.41 -15.44 7.67
N LEU A 454 -5.29 -14.74 7.90
CA LEU A 454 -4.79 -14.45 9.25
C LEU A 454 -5.77 -13.56 10.01
N LEU A 455 -6.25 -12.48 9.39
CA LEU A 455 -7.25 -11.59 9.98
C LEU A 455 -8.54 -12.33 10.39
N LEU A 456 -9.08 -13.19 9.52
CA LEU A 456 -10.24 -14.02 9.87
C LEU A 456 -9.91 -15.02 10.99
N HIS A 457 -8.74 -15.67 10.94
CA HIS A 457 -8.34 -16.61 11.98
C HIS A 457 -8.24 -15.94 13.34
N GLY A 458 -7.61 -14.76 13.42
CA GLY A 458 -7.53 -13.96 14.64
C GLY A 458 -8.91 -13.61 15.18
N ALA A 459 -9.85 -13.18 14.34
CA ALA A 459 -11.22 -12.89 14.77
C ALA A 459 -11.93 -14.15 15.32
N LEU A 460 -11.78 -15.30 14.67
CA LEU A 460 -12.31 -16.57 15.17
C LEU A 460 -11.67 -16.99 16.51
N GLN A 461 -10.36 -16.75 16.68
CA GLN A 461 -9.64 -17.02 17.92
C GLN A 461 -10.09 -16.12 19.07
N ALA A 462 -10.34 -14.83 18.79
CA ALA A 462 -10.89 -13.89 19.78
C ALA A 462 -12.20 -14.45 20.35
N LYS A 463 -13.14 -14.84 19.48
CA LYS A 463 -14.42 -15.44 19.88
C LYS A 463 -14.24 -16.73 20.66
N ALA A 464 -13.36 -17.63 20.20
CA ALA A 464 -13.09 -18.91 20.86
C ALA A 464 -12.49 -18.73 22.27
N LYS A 465 -11.78 -17.64 22.50
CA LYS A 465 -11.18 -17.27 23.80
C LYS A 465 -12.10 -16.39 24.67
N GLY A 466 -13.29 -16.02 24.19
CA GLY A 466 -14.25 -15.21 24.94
C GLY A 466 -14.04 -13.70 24.85
N PHE A 467 -13.25 -13.22 23.90
CA PHE A 467 -13.03 -11.80 23.64
C PHE A 467 -13.97 -11.26 22.55
N ALA A 468 -14.31 -9.98 22.64
CA ALA A 468 -15.12 -9.30 21.63
C ALA A 468 -14.34 -9.01 20.34
N GLY A 469 -13.02 -8.87 20.40
CA GLY A 469 -12.22 -8.48 19.24
C GLY A 469 -10.72 -8.68 19.39
N LEU A 470 -9.99 -7.98 18.53
CA LEU A 470 -8.54 -8.09 18.40
C LEU A 470 -7.89 -6.79 17.93
N VAL A 471 -6.58 -6.70 18.15
CA VAL A 471 -5.66 -5.81 17.44
C VAL A 471 -4.74 -6.68 16.61
N ILE A 472 -4.51 -6.32 15.35
CA ILE A 472 -3.62 -7.06 14.45
C ILE A 472 -2.58 -6.14 13.83
N LEU A 473 -1.36 -6.67 13.66
CA LEU A 473 -0.32 -6.08 12.85
C LEU A 473 0.09 -7.07 11.75
N THR A 474 -0.25 -6.72 10.51
CA THR A 474 0.29 -7.39 9.32
C THR A 474 1.49 -6.62 8.75
N LEU A 475 2.49 -7.34 8.27
CA LEU A 475 3.68 -6.79 7.63
C LEU A 475 3.61 -7.01 6.10
N PRO A 476 3.62 -5.94 5.27
CA PRO A 476 3.56 -6.08 3.81
C PRO A 476 4.66 -6.94 3.19
N GLU A 477 5.85 -6.94 3.78
CA GLU A 477 7.00 -7.75 3.34
C GLU A 477 6.90 -9.22 3.75
N ARG A 478 5.98 -9.56 4.67
CA ARG A 478 5.71 -10.92 5.15
C ARG A 478 4.20 -11.15 5.27
N PRO A 479 3.46 -11.21 4.14
CA PRO A 479 2.00 -11.36 4.16
C PRO A 479 1.52 -12.67 4.81
N SER A 480 2.42 -13.65 4.96
CA SER A 480 2.17 -14.93 5.64
C SER A 480 2.25 -14.85 7.16
N VAL A 481 2.57 -13.68 7.74
CA VAL A 481 2.77 -13.48 9.17
C VAL A 481 1.94 -12.30 9.67
N ALA A 482 1.30 -12.49 10.82
CA ALA A 482 0.66 -11.42 11.57
C ALA A 482 0.99 -11.53 13.06
N TYR A 483 0.92 -10.41 13.76
CA TYR A 483 0.93 -10.35 15.21
C TYR A 483 -0.46 -10.00 15.69
N VAL A 484 -1.01 -10.74 16.64
CA VAL A 484 -2.37 -10.52 17.13
C VAL A 484 -2.42 -10.44 18.66
N GLU A 485 -3.19 -9.50 19.16
CA GLU A 485 -3.58 -9.41 20.57
C GLU A 485 -5.12 -9.50 20.65
N PHE A 486 -5.64 -10.20 21.66
CA PHE A 486 -7.08 -10.37 21.85
C PHE A 486 -7.54 -9.60 23.07
N GLY A 487 -8.71 -8.96 23.00
CA GLY A 487 -9.23 -8.17 24.10
C GLY A 487 -10.62 -7.61 23.86
N ASN A 488 -11.08 -6.79 24.80
CA ASN A 488 -12.38 -6.15 24.78
C ASN A 488 -12.24 -4.63 24.59
N PRO A 489 -13.28 -3.96 24.06
CA PRO A 489 -13.30 -2.51 24.00
C PRO A 489 -13.07 -1.89 25.38
N GLY A 490 -12.10 -0.99 25.48
CA GLY A 490 -11.75 -0.30 26.72
C GLY A 490 -10.58 -0.91 27.51
N ASP A 491 -10.10 -2.10 27.13
CA ASP A 491 -8.83 -2.61 27.66
C ASP A 491 -7.68 -1.66 27.24
N ALA A 492 -6.67 -1.49 28.09
CA ALA A 492 -5.64 -0.45 27.94
C ALA A 492 -4.92 -0.45 26.58
N ASP A 493 -4.69 -1.64 26.00
CA ASP A 493 -4.00 -1.80 24.71
C ASP A 493 -4.96 -2.01 23.54
N MET A 494 -6.28 -2.11 23.81
CA MET A 494 -7.35 -2.21 22.83
C MET A 494 -7.86 -0.81 22.46
N THR A 495 -6.95 0.03 21.98
CA THR A 495 -7.29 1.41 21.60
C THR A 495 -8.35 1.42 20.49
N ALA A 496 -9.34 2.31 20.57
CA ALA A 496 -10.45 2.39 19.61
C ALA A 496 -9.98 2.58 18.14
N ASP A 497 -8.80 3.17 17.97
CA ASP A 497 -8.17 3.41 16.67
C ASP A 497 -7.54 2.15 16.06
N GLY A 498 -7.19 1.15 16.87
CA GLY A 498 -6.58 -0.12 16.43
C GLY A 498 -7.50 -1.34 16.57
N TYR A 499 -8.59 -1.23 17.35
CA TYR A 499 -9.49 -2.33 17.64
C TYR A 499 -10.31 -2.78 16.43
N LEU A 500 -10.42 -4.10 16.27
CA LEU A 500 -11.25 -4.79 15.30
C LEU A 500 -12.30 -5.63 16.02
N ASP A 501 -13.56 -5.36 15.74
CA ASP A 501 -14.68 -6.18 16.21
C ASP A 501 -14.69 -7.55 15.50
N ALA A 502 -14.67 -8.64 16.26
CA ALA A 502 -14.52 -9.97 15.69
C ALA A 502 -15.71 -10.37 14.82
N ASP A 503 -16.94 -10.05 15.25
CA ASP A 503 -18.15 -10.43 14.50
C ASP A 503 -18.22 -9.70 13.15
N THR A 504 -17.82 -8.43 13.11
CA THR A 504 -17.73 -7.62 11.89
C THR A 504 -16.69 -8.20 10.92
N VAL A 505 -15.51 -8.56 11.41
CA VAL A 505 -14.46 -9.20 10.58
C VAL A 505 -14.93 -10.54 10.03
N ILE A 506 -15.52 -11.39 10.88
CA ILE A 506 -16.03 -12.71 10.47
C ILE A 506 -17.11 -12.56 9.40
N ALA A 507 -18.08 -11.66 9.61
CA ALA A 507 -19.15 -11.43 8.65
C ALA A 507 -18.62 -10.99 7.27
N ALA A 508 -17.61 -10.13 7.25
CA ALA A 508 -17.03 -9.62 6.01
C ALA A 508 -16.16 -10.62 5.25
N LEU A 509 -15.46 -11.52 5.97
CA LEU A 509 -14.49 -12.45 5.36
C LEU A 509 -15.02 -13.88 5.17
N ARG A 510 -16.10 -14.27 5.86
CA ARG A 510 -16.75 -15.58 5.66
C ARG A 510 -17.16 -15.87 4.20
N PRO A 511 -17.65 -14.90 3.39
CA PRO A 511 -17.99 -15.18 1.99
C PRO A 511 -16.81 -15.65 1.14
N VAL A 512 -15.59 -15.16 1.43
CA VAL A 512 -14.35 -15.53 0.70
C VAL A 512 -13.66 -16.74 1.32
N PHE A 513 -13.70 -16.89 2.64
CA PHE A 513 -13.25 -18.07 3.38
C PHE A 513 -14.45 -18.79 4.00
N PRO A 514 -15.25 -19.52 3.21
CA PRO A 514 -16.43 -20.21 3.70
C PRO A 514 -16.07 -21.23 4.78
N SER A 515 -16.97 -21.46 5.74
CA SER A 515 -16.75 -22.48 6.76
C SER A 515 -16.73 -23.89 6.13
N PRO A 516 -16.17 -24.91 6.80
CA PRO A 516 -16.23 -26.28 6.32
C PRO A 516 -17.66 -26.77 6.04
N GLU A 517 -18.63 -26.33 6.85
CA GLU A 517 -20.05 -26.62 6.65
C GLU A 517 -20.60 -25.93 5.40
N ASP A 518 -20.28 -24.64 5.20
CA ASP A 518 -20.67 -23.88 4.01
C ASP A 518 -20.09 -24.52 2.73
N LEU A 519 -18.82 -24.94 2.76
CA LEU A 519 -18.18 -25.66 1.66
C LEU A 519 -18.85 -27.02 1.38
N ALA A 520 -19.20 -27.76 2.44
CA ALA A 520 -19.90 -29.03 2.28
C ALA A 520 -21.30 -28.85 1.70
N ALA A 521 -22.00 -27.76 2.03
CA ALA A 521 -23.29 -27.42 1.45
C ALA A 521 -23.17 -27.06 -0.04
N ARG A 522 -22.19 -26.22 -0.41
CA ARG A 522 -21.93 -25.84 -1.82
C ARG A 522 -21.60 -27.03 -2.72
N ARG A 523 -20.99 -28.10 -2.20
CA ARG A 523 -20.69 -29.32 -2.97
C ARG A 523 -21.92 -30.21 -3.21
N LYS A 524 -23.03 -29.96 -2.49
CA LYS A 524 -24.27 -30.75 -2.58
C LYS A 524 -25.33 -30.08 -3.45
N SER A 525 -25.24 -28.76 -3.65
CA SER A 525 -26.00 -27.97 -4.64
C SER A 525 -25.33 -28.05 -6.00
#